data_AF-A0A239J5J8-F1
#
_entry.id   AF-A0A239J5J8-F1
#
_cell.length_a   1.000
_cell.length_b   1.000
_cell.length_c   1.000
_cell.angle_alpha   90.00
_cell.angle_beta   90.00
_cell.angle_gamma   90.00
#
_symmetry.space_group_name_H-M   'P 1'
#
loop_
_entity.id
_entity.type
_entity.pdbx_description
1 polymer ?
#
loop_
_entity_poly.entity_id
_entity_poly.type
_entity_poly.pdbx_seq_one_letter_code
_entity_poly.pdbx_strand_id
1 'polypeptide(L)'
;MMSSFIPGLELSRTFYVQVVRPILTDIPHSAALIGAGSEVLAFDTERSTDHDWGPRVVLFTAPHLTGQVRQAVTAGLPEIFCGYRTAIGATHGVQVSDVATWFTDRLGFDPLGGVSTLDWLSTPWQRLAEVTSGEVFHDGLEALEPARAALRWYPPDLERYVLAGQWRRLAQMEAFPGRCGEVGDDLGSAVLTAGLARDLMRLVLLMRRRYPPYAKWLGSGFARLSGTAELGEDLSAAVAAGDWRARQEHLGRAYQRVAALHNRLVPQPALDTSMRGFHDRPFQVIGAQRFADALNAAITDPVIRALPPIGSIDQFGDSTDLLTHPRRCRAATRAVLDL
;
A
#
# COMPACT_ATOMS: atom_id res chain seq x y z
N MET A 1 3.42 9.61 -33.71
CA MET A 1 3.35 10.81 -32.84
C MET A 1 4.10 10.47 -31.57
N MET A 2 5.13 11.25 -31.21
CA MET A 2 5.70 11.15 -29.87
C MET A 2 4.63 11.59 -28.88
N SER A 3 4.33 10.75 -27.89
CA SER A 3 3.31 11.03 -26.88
C SER A 3 3.63 12.37 -26.21
N SER A 4 2.64 13.26 -26.12
CA SER A 4 2.73 14.52 -25.38
C SER A 4 2.55 14.31 -23.87
N PHE A 5 2.52 13.08 -23.40
CA PHE A 5 2.33 12.73 -21.99
C PHE A 5 3.54 13.19 -21.15
N ILE A 6 3.24 13.98 -20.12
CA ILE A 6 4.19 14.39 -19.09
C ILE A 6 3.84 13.60 -17.83
N PRO A 7 4.77 12.87 -17.17
CA PRO A 7 4.47 12.24 -15.89
C PRO A 7 3.91 13.24 -14.87
N GLY A 8 2.87 12.86 -14.14
CA GLY A 8 2.11 13.77 -13.28
C GLY A 8 2.95 14.39 -12.15
N LEU A 9 3.96 13.67 -11.65
CA LEU A 9 4.95 14.22 -10.71
C LEU A 9 5.75 15.36 -11.32
N GLU A 10 6.23 15.19 -12.56
CA GLU A 10 7.00 16.21 -13.28
C GLU A 10 6.12 17.42 -13.62
N LEU A 11 4.89 17.17 -14.09
CA LEU A 11 3.91 18.22 -14.38
C LEU A 11 3.58 19.03 -13.13
N SER A 12 3.31 18.37 -12.01
CA SER A 12 2.95 19.00 -10.74
C SER A 12 4.12 19.78 -10.12
N ARG A 13 5.35 19.24 -10.20
CA ARG A 13 6.57 19.96 -9.76
C ARG A 13 6.75 21.25 -10.56
N THR A 14 6.63 21.16 -11.88
CA THR A 14 6.81 22.31 -12.78
C THR A 14 5.70 23.35 -12.57
N PHE A 15 4.46 22.89 -12.39
CA PHE A 15 3.32 23.74 -12.06
C PHE A 15 3.50 24.47 -10.72
N TYR A 16 3.97 23.77 -9.69
CA TYR A 16 4.26 24.40 -8.41
C TYR A 16 5.31 25.51 -8.55
N VAL A 17 6.45 25.21 -9.20
CA VAL A 17 7.56 26.16 -9.32
C VAL A 17 7.19 27.39 -10.15
N GLN A 18 6.49 27.20 -11.27
CA GLN A 18 6.24 28.26 -12.25
C GLN A 18 4.97 29.06 -11.98
N VAL A 19 3.95 28.46 -11.37
CA VAL A 19 2.62 29.07 -11.20
C VAL A 19 2.28 29.29 -9.74
N VAL A 20 2.31 28.24 -8.93
CA VAL A 20 1.76 28.29 -7.57
C VAL A 20 2.68 29.06 -6.62
N ARG A 21 3.98 28.76 -6.63
CA ARG A 21 4.96 29.38 -5.72
C ARG A 21 5.01 30.91 -5.86
N PRO A 22 5.03 31.51 -7.08
CA PRO A 22 4.99 32.97 -7.23
C PRO A 22 3.75 33.65 -6.63
N ILE A 23 2.59 32.98 -6.63
CA ILE A 23 1.35 33.53 -6.03
C ILE A 23 1.47 33.63 -4.50
N LEU A 24 2.27 32.76 -3.89
CA LEU A 24 2.42 32.64 -2.43
C LEU A 24 3.62 33.42 -1.88
N THR A 25 4.09 34.43 -2.61
CA THR A 25 5.20 35.29 -2.17
C THR A 25 4.88 35.86 -0.78
N ASP A 26 5.82 35.72 0.16
CA ASP A 26 5.72 36.12 1.58
C ASP A 26 4.68 35.37 2.44
N ILE A 27 4.09 34.28 1.94
CA ILE A 27 3.19 33.42 2.73
C ILE A 27 3.94 32.15 3.16
N PRO A 28 4.13 31.90 4.47
CA PRO A 28 4.67 30.63 4.95
C PRO A 28 3.78 29.45 4.53
N HIS A 29 4.37 28.47 3.84
CA HIS A 29 3.64 27.31 3.34
C HIS A 29 4.56 26.09 3.13
N SER A 30 3.94 24.92 3.04
CA SER A 30 4.54 23.71 2.45
C SER A 30 3.71 23.29 1.23
N ALA A 31 4.33 22.58 0.29
CA ALA A 31 3.73 22.16 -0.96
C ALA A 31 4.21 20.75 -1.35
N ALA A 32 3.27 19.89 -1.72
CA ALA A 32 3.58 18.51 -2.12
C ALA A 32 2.57 17.96 -3.13
N LEU A 33 2.98 16.90 -3.83
CA LEU A 33 2.07 15.98 -4.52
C LEU A 33 2.01 14.68 -3.72
N ILE A 34 0.97 14.55 -2.90
CA ILE A 34 0.69 13.39 -2.04
C ILE A 34 -0.83 13.13 -1.96
N GLY A 35 -1.23 11.95 -1.49
CA GLY A 35 -2.63 11.54 -1.43
C GLY A 35 -3.08 10.71 -2.63
N ALA A 36 -4.33 10.84 -3.06
CA ALA A 36 -4.87 10.04 -4.18
C ALA A 36 -4.17 10.40 -5.49
N GLY A 37 -4.04 9.44 -6.40
CA GLY A 37 -3.50 9.65 -7.75
C GLY A 37 -2.57 8.52 -8.16
N SER A 38 -2.58 8.16 -9.43
CA SER A 38 -1.65 7.16 -9.98
C SER A 38 -0.22 7.70 -10.03
N GLU A 39 -0.08 9.00 -10.28
CA GLU A 39 1.17 9.75 -10.36
C GLU A 39 1.92 9.79 -9.03
N VAL A 40 1.20 9.77 -7.90
CA VAL A 40 1.81 9.76 -6.55
C VAL A 40 2.71 8.53 -6.35
N LEU A 41 2.34 7.40 -6.97
CA LEU A 41 3.11 6.15 -6.96
C LEU A 41 3.85 5.89 -8.29
N ALA A 42 3.89 6.87 -9.18
CA ALA A 42 4.43 6.78 -10.53
C ALA A 42 3.86 5.61 -11.34
N PHE A 43 2.56 5.34 -11.22
CA PHE A 43 1.81 4.36 -12.04
C PHE A 43 0.96 5.04 -13.10
N ASP A 44 1.07 6.36 -13.26
CA ASP A 44 0.33 7.09 -14.26
C ASP A 44 0.78 6.76 -15.68
N THR A 45 -0.18 6.83 -16.58
CA THR A 45 -0.02 6.63 -18.01
C THR A 45 -0.87 7.65 -18.73
N GLU A 46 -0.68 7.79 -20.04
CA GLU A 46 -1.52 8.67 -20.87
C GLU A 46 -3.03 8.41 -20.70
N ARG A 47 -3.43 7.15 -20.46
CA ARG A 47 -4.83 6.77 -20.22
C ARG A 47 -5.38 7.23 -18.88
N SER A 48 -4.55 7.33 -17.84
CA SER A 48 -5.00 7.66 -16.47
C SER A 48 -4.98 9.16 -16.20
N THR A 49 -5.17 9.97 -17.23
CA THR A 49 -5.20 11.45 -17.14
C THR A 49 -6.62 11.99 -16.94
N ASP A 50 -7.61 11.09 -16.84
CA ASP A 50 -9.05 11.38 -16.78
C ASP A 50 -9.58 11.55 -15.34
N HIS A 51 -8.85 11.08 -14.32
CA HIS A 51 -9.23 11.18 -12.91
C HIS A 51 -7.99 11.38 -12.01
N ASP A 52 -8.11 12.26 -11.01
CA ASP A 52 -7.07 12.52 -10.00
C ASP A 52 -5.66 12.77 -10.56
N TRP A 53 -5.56 13.35 -11.75
CA TRP A 53 -4.30 13.62 -12.45
C TRP A 53 -4.34 14.99 -13.13
N GLY A 54 -3.21 15.71 -13.17
CA GLY A 54 -3.08 17.00 -13.84
C GLY A 54 -2.08 17.92 -13.14
N PRO A 55 -2.08 19.23 -13.47
CA PRO A 55 -1.33 20.24 -12.72
C PRO A 55 -1.95 20.41 -11.32
N ARG A 56 -1.44 19.66 -10.33
CA ARG A 56 -2.04 19.64 -8.99
C ARG A 56 -1.01 19.69 -7.87
N VAL A 57 -1.40 20.33 -6.76
CA VAL A 57 -0.55 20.54 -5.59
C VAL A 57 -1.42 20.53 -4.34
N VAL A 58 -0.96 19.87 -3.29
CA VAL A 58 -1.48 20.07 -1.93
C VAL A 58 -0.62 21.15 -1.26
N LEU A 59 -1.26 22.26 -0.91
CA LEU A 59 -0.67 23.38 -0.20
C LEU A 59 -1.09 23.38 1.26
N PHE A 60 -0.09 23.53 2.12
CA PHE A 60 -0.26 23.61 3.56
C PHE A 60 0.08 25.01 4.04
N THR A 61 -0.77 25.59 4.89
CA THR A 61 -0.52 26.89 5.52
C THR A 61 -1.14 26.93 6.93
N ALA A 62 -0.92 28.01 7.67
CA ALA A 62 -1.53 28.19 8.98
C ALA A 62 -3.08 28.21 8.86
N PRO A 63 -3.84 27.62 9.80
CA PRO A 63 -5.30 27.51 9.70
C PRO A 63 -6.01 28.83 9.38
N HIS A 64 -5.57 29.94 9.99
CA HIS A 64 -6.15 31.27 9.79
C HIS A 64 -5.86 31.87 8.40
N LEU A 65 -4.87 31.36 7.65
CA LEU A 65 -4.52 31.82 6.30
C LEU A 65 -5.15 30.96 5.20
N THR A 66 -5.73 29.80 5.53
CA THR A 66 -6.24 28.84 4.53
C THR A 66 -7.25 29.45 3.56
N GLY A 67 -8.16 30.30 4.05
CA GLY A 67 -9.13 31.01 3.22
C GLY A 67 -8.48 32.01 2.25
N GLN A 68 -7.56 32.83 2.77
CA GLN A 68 -6.80 33.82 1.99
C GLN A 68 -5.96 33.14 0.91
N VAL A 69 -5.20 32.10 1.27
CA VAL A 69 -4.36 31.33 0.34
C VAL A 69 -5.20 30.69 -0.76
N ARG A 70 -6.35 30.08 -0.39
CA ARG A 70 -7.25 29.48 -1.37
C ARG A 70 -7.77 30.51 -2.37
N GLN A 71 -8.15 31.70 -1.91
CA GLN A 71 -8.61 32.78 -2.77
C GLN A 71 -7.50 33.28 -3.71
N ALA A 72 -6.32 33.55 -3.16
CA ALA A 72 -5.16 34.04 -3.93
C ALA A 72 -4.77 33.05 -5.04
N VAL A 73 -4.66 31.77 -4.71
CA VAL A 73 -4.36 30.73 -5.70
C VAL A 73 -5.47 30.65 -6.75
N THR A 74 -6.73 30.53 -6.34
CA THR A 74 -7.86 30.41 -7.28
C THR A 74 -7.91 31.56 -8.28
N ALA A 75 -7.62 32.80 -7.84
CA ALA A 75 -7.59 33.95 -8.72
C ALA A 75 -6.36 34.00 -9.64
N GLY A 76 -5.23 33.39 -9.25
CA GLY A 76 -3.96 33.44 -9.97
C GLY A 76 -3.68 32.25 -10.89
N LEU A 77 -4.47 31.17 -10.84
CA LEU A 77 -4.26 30.00 -11.69
C LEU A 77 -4.60 30.29 -13.16
N PRO A 78 -3.75 29.91 -14.13
CA PRO A 78 -4.11 29.95 -15.54
C PRO A 78 -5.16 28.88 -15.84
N GLU A 79 -5.95 29.04 -16.89
CA GLU A 79 -6.92 28.01 -17.30
C GLU A 79 -6.23 26.73 -17.80
N ILE A 80 -5.10 26.88 -18.49
CA ILE A 80 -4.32 25.80 -19.10
C ILE A 80 -2.85 25.94 -18.69
N PHE A 81 -2.21 24.82 -18.35
CA PHE A 81 -0.78 24.72 -18.08
C PHE A 81 -0.19 23.50 -18.80
N CYS A 82 0.86 23.71 -19.59
CA CYS A 82 1.51 22.65 -20.39
C CYS A 82 0.53 21.82 -21.25
N GLY A 83 -0.54 22.45 -21.76
CA GLY A 83 -1.57 21.77 -22.57
C GLY A 83 -2.67 21.07 -21.77
N TYR A 84 -2.62 21.10 -20.43
CA TYR A 84 -3.61 20.50 -19.54
C TYR A 84 -4.42 21.54 -18.80
N ARG A 85 -5.70 21.27 -18.53
CA ARG A 85 -6.52 22.16 -17.69
C ARG A 85 -6.01 22.14 -16.26
N THR A 86 -5.98 23.30 -15.60
CA THR A 86 -5.73 23.40 -14.15
C THR A 86 -6.97 23.04 -13.33
N ALA A 87 -8.15 23.13 -13.94
CA ALA A 87 -9.38 22.57 -13.41
C ALA A 87 -9.36 21.03 -13.54
N ILE A 88 -9.52 20.35 -12.41
CA ILE A 88 -9.67 18.89 -12.30
C ILE A 88 -11.09 18.62 -11.79
N GLY A 89 -11.96 18.14 -12.69
CA GLY A 89 -13.39 18.00 -12.40
C GLY A 89 -14.08 19.35 -12.17
N ALA A 90 -14.86 19.47 -11.09
CA ALA A 90 -15.55 20.70 -10.70
C ALA A 90 -14.68 21.67 -9.88
N THR A 91 -13.41 21.31 -9.62
CA THR A 91 -12.48 22.07 -8.78
C THR A 91 -11.16 22.32 -9.52
N HIS A 92 -10.24 23.07 -8.92
CA HIS A 92 -8.88 23.22 -9.43
C HIS A 92 -7.95 22.20 -8.77
N GLY A 93 -6.84 21.83 -9.44
CA GLY A 93 -5.86 20.87 -8.92
C GLY A 93 -5.11 21.32 -7.66
N VAL A 94 -5.32 22.55 -7.18
CA VAL A 94 -4.68 23.03 -5.95
C VAL A 94 -5.60 22.87 -4.74
N GLN A 95 -5.25 21.93 -3.86
CA GLN A 95 -5.90 21.75 -2.57
C GLN A 95 -5.18 22.58 -1.50
N VAL A 96 -5.88 23.44 -0.78
CA VAL A 96 -5.33 24.20 0.36
C VAL A 96 -5.88 23.62 1.67
N SER A 97 -5.02 23.40 2.65
CA SER A 97 -5.39 22.93 4.00
C SER A 97 -4.35 23.38 5.03
N ASP A 98 -4.62 23.22 6.32
CA ASP A 98 -3.56 23.03 7.30
C ASP A 98 -3.14 21.55 7.37
N VAL A 99 -1.97 21.28 7.95
CA VAL A 99 -1.33 19.96 7.99
C VAL A 99 -2.16 18.94 8.77
N ALA A 100 -2.59 19.30 9.99
CA ALA A 100 -3.29 18.39 10.89
C ALA A 100 -4.66 17.97 10.33
N THR A 101 -5.41 18.93 9.77
CA THR A 101 -6.71 18.66 9.12
C THR A 101 -6.53 17.71 7.94
N TRP A 102 -5.55 17.95 7.07
CA TRP A 102 -5.36 17.12 5.87
C TRP A 102 -5.00 15.67 6.23
N PHE A 103 -4.08 15.46 7.18
CA PHE A 103 -3.73 14.12 7.64
C PHE A 103 -4.90 13.43 8.33
N THR A 104 -5.64 14.15 9.19
CA THR A 104 -6.82 13.61 9.87
C THR A 104 -7.91 13.20 8.89
N ASP A 105 -8.16 13.99 7.85
CA ASP A 105 -9.13 13.65 6.81
C ASP A 105 -8.66 12.43 5.97
N ARG A 106 -7.35 12.34 5.69
CA ARG A 106 -6.78 11.28 4.86
C ARG A 106 -6.63 9.94 5.59
N LEU A 107 -6.21 9.98 6.84
CA LEU A 107 -5.77 8.83 7.64
C LEU A 107 -6.69 8.54 8.85
N GLY A 108 -7.46 9.53 9.30
CA GLY A 108 -8.26 9.46 10.52
C GLY A 108 -7.52 9.87 11.80
N PHE A 109 -6.27 10.35 11.69
CA PHE A 109 -5.43 10.86 12.78
C PHE A 109 -4.32 11.78 12.22
N ASP A 110 -3.64 12.52 13.09
CA ASP A 110 -2.46 13.33 12.77
C ASP A 110 -1.17 12.60 13.19
N PRO A 111 -0.27 12.22 12.24
CA PRO A 111 0.96 11.51 12.57
C PRO A 111 1.96 12.34 13.40
N LEU A 112 1.83 13.67 13.43
CA LEU A 112 2.69 14.53 14.26
C LEU A 112 2.36 14.43 15.76
N GLY A 113 1.14 14.01 16.09
CA GLY A 113 0.72 13.73 17.47
C GLY A 113 1.17 12.36 18.00
N GLY A 114 1.89 11.58 17.18
CA GLY A 114 2.21 10.17 17.44
C GLY A 114 1.22 9.22 16.76
N VAL A 115 1.66 7.98 16.55
CA VAL A 115 0.90 6.95 15.80
C VAL A 115 0.65 5.75 16.71
N SER A 116 -0.61 5.54 17.09
CA SER A 116 -1.01 4.42 17.95
C SER A 116 -1.08 3.09 17.19
N THR A 117 -1.19 1.98 17.93
CA THR A 117 -1.48 0.65 17.39
C THR A 117 -2.74 0.64 16.51
N LEU A 118 -3.81 1.30 16.97
CA LEU A 118 -5.04 1.41 16.20
C LEU A 118 -4.80 2.20 14.90
N ASP A 119 -4.06 3.30 14.95
CA ASP A 119 -3.73 4.10 13.77
C ASP A 119 -3.01 3.26 12.72
N TRP A 120 -1.98 2.51 13.14
CA TRP A 120 -1.25 1.60 12.25
C TRP A 120 -2.13 0.50 11.65
N LEU A 121 -2.90 -0.21 12.46
CA LEU A 121 -3.64 -1.39 12.02
C LEU A 121 -4.94 -1.04 11.28
N SER A 122 -5.46 0.17 11.45
CA SER A 122 -6.66 0.66 10.76
C SER A 122 -6.38 1.46 9.50
N THR A 123 -5.13 1.82 9.23
CA THR A 123 -4.81 2.59 8.02
C THR A 123 -4.55 1.64 6.85
N PRO A 124 -5.30 1.75 5.74
CA PRO A 124 -5.04 0.94 4.57
C PRO A 124 -3.64 1.17 4.02
N TRP A 125 -2.96 0.11 3.56
CA TRP A 125 -1.61 0.19 3.02
C TRP A 125 -1.50 1.18 1.85
N GLN A 126 -2.53 1.25 1.00
CA GLN A 126 -2.59 2.25 -0.07
C GLN A 126 -2.53 3.68 0.48
N ARG A 127 -3.23 3.99 1.59
CA ARG A 127 -3.21 5.32 2.21
C ARG A 127 -1.84 5.64 2.80
N LEU A 128 -1.19 4.67 3.45
CA LEU A 128 0.19 4.81 3.92
C LEU A 128 1.15 5.06 2.75
N ALA A 129 0.99 4.33 1.64
CA ALA A 129 1.79 4.52 0.43
C ALA A 129 1.61 5.92 -0.16
N GLU A 130 0.38 6.42 -0.23
CA GLU A 130 0.03 7.73 -0.79
C GLU A 130 0.61 8.92 -0.03
N VAL A 131 0.71 8.82 1.30
CA VAL A 131 1.27 9.90 2.13
C VAL A 131 2.79 9.82 2.26
N THR A 132 3.37 8.61 2.17
CA THR A 132 4.83 8.41 2.26
C THR A 132 5.53 8.48 0.91
N SER A 133 4.81 8.28 -0.20
CA SER A 133 5.31 8.42 -1.57
C SER A 133 5.01 9.82 -2.11
N GLY A 134 5.08 10.01 -3.44
CA GLY A 134 5.00 11.32 -4.04
C GLY A 134 6.20 12.20 -3.70
N GLU A 135 6.02 13.50 -3.82
CA GLU A 135 7.10 14.47 -3.69
C GLU A 135 6.67 15.69 -2.87
N VAL A 136 7.57 16.11 -1.97
CA VAL A 136 7.48 17.39 -1.27
C VAL A 136 8.31 18.39 -2.06
N PHE A 137 7.65 19.37 -2.67
CA PHE A 137 8.32 20.38 -3.48
C PHE A 137 8.92 21.50 -2.63
N HIS A 138 8.29 21.77 -1.48
CA HIS A 138 8.72 22.77 -0.50
C HIS A 138 8.15 22.42 0.87
N ASP A 139 8.97 22.47 1.92
CA ASP A 139 8.51 22.23 3.29
C ASP A 139 8.81 23.42 4.21
N GLY A 140 8.25 24.59 3.91
CA GLY A 140 8.48 25.81 4.69
C GLY A 140 7.82 25.82 6.07
N LEU A 141 6.89 24.88 6.35
CA LEU A 141 6.32 24.66 7.68
C LEU A 141 7.07 23.59 8.49
N GLU A 142 8.07 22.92 7.89
CA GLU A 142 8.88 21.86 8.51
C GLU A 142 8.05 20.71 9.11
N ALA A 143 6.91 20.37 8.48
CA ALA A 143 5.92 19.47 9.04
C ALA A 143 5.72 18.20 8.19
N LEU A 144 5.99 18.26 6.88
CA LEU A 144 5.72 17.13 5.99
C LEU A 144 6.77 16.03 6.14
N GLU A 145 8.05 16.38 6.19
CA GLU A 145 9.11 15.39 6.37
C GLU A 145 9.02 14.63 7.71
N PRO A 146 8.78 15.29 8.87
CA PRO A 146 8.51 14.58 10.13
C PRO A 146 7.29 13.65 10.06
N ALA A 147 6.18 14.09 9.47
CA ALA A 147 4.99 13.25 9.31
C ALA A 147 5.26 12.01 8.44
N ARG A 148 5.99 12.19 7.32
CA ARG A 148 6.41 11.08 6.45
C ARG A 148 7.37 10.13 7.16
N ALA A 149 8.27 10.65 8.00
CA ALA A 149 9.19 9.84 8.79
C ALA A 149 8.44 8.98 9.82
N ALA A 150 7.44 9.54 10.51
CA ALA A 150 6.61 8.81 11.47
C ALA A 150 5.82 7.65 10.83
N LEU A 151 5.43 7.80 9.55
CA LEU A 151 4.69 6.79 8.79
C LEU A 151 5.57 5.94 7.87
N ARG A 152 6.89 6.15 7.87
CA ARG A 152 7.82 5.53 6.92
C ARG A 152 7.72 4.01 6.94
N TRP A 153 7.61 3.42 8.13
CA TRP A 153 7.38 2.00 8.31
C TRP A 153 6.83 1.68 9.70
N TYR A 154 6.27 0.48 9.86
CA TYR A 154 5.80 -0.02 11.14
C TYR A 154 6.91 -0.10 12.20
N PRO A 155 6.60 0.17 13.48
CA PRO A 155 7.42 -0.25 14.61
C PRO A 155 7.67 -1.77 14.60
N PRO A 156 8.79 -2.26 15.18
CA PRO A 156 9.22 -3.66 15.01
C PRO A 156 8.18 -4.73 15.36
N ASP A 157 7.45 -4.58 16.46
CA ASP A 157 6.44 -5.57 16.87
C ASP A 157 5.16 -5.51 16.02
N LEU A 158 4.80 -4.33 15.52
CA LEU A 158 3.71 -4.19 14.54
C LEU A 158 4.10 -4.78 13.18
N GLU A 159 5.35 -4.60 12.75
CA GLU A 159 5.88 -5.23 11.53
C GLU A 159 5.77 -6.76 11.64
N ARG A 160 6.20 -7.35 12.77
CA ARG A 160 6.06 -8.79 13.01
C ARG A 160 4.60 -9.24 12.98
N TYR A 161 3.71 -8.51 13.64
CA TYR A 161 2.29 -8.81 13.68
C TYR A 161 1.65 -8.79 12.28
N VAL A 162 1.94 -7.77 11.47
CA VAL A 162 1.43 -7.66 10.08
C VAL A 162 1.98 -8.77 9.19
N LEU A 163 3.28 -9.07 9.28
CA LEU A 163 3.88 -10.19 8.55
C LEU A 163 3.29 -11.54 8.98
N ALA A 164 3.04 -11.73 10.28
CA ALA A 164 2.43 -12.94 10.82
C ALA A 164 1.01 -13.13 10.30
N GLY A 165 0.22 -12.05 10.27
CA GLY A 165 -1.10 -12.03 9.64
C GLY A 165 -1.05 -12.47 8.17
N GLN A 166 -0.05 -12.01 7.43
CA GLN A 166 0.05 -12.33 6.00
C GLN A 166 0.47 -13.79 5.76
N TRP A 167 1.40 -14.32 6.57
CA TRP A 167 1.74 -15.74 6.56
C TRP A 167 0.56 -16.62 6.97
N ARG A 168 -0.23 -16.21 7.96
CA ARG A 168 -1.43 -16.95 8.38
C ARG A 168 -2.47 -17.03 7.28
N ARG A 169 -2.69 -15.94 6.52
CA ARG A 169 -3.58 -15.97 5.35
C ARG A 169 -3.16 -17.04 4.32
N LEU A 170 -1.86 -17.19 4.09
CA LEU A 170 -1.33 -18.26 3.24
C LEU A 170 -1.59 -19.63 3.87
N ALA A 171 -1.32 -19.80 5.16
CA ALA A 171 -1.51 -21.06 5.89
C ALA A 171 -2.94 -21.58 5.85
N GLN A 172 -3.92 -20.68 5.89
CA GLN A 172 -5.34 -21.02 5.81
C GLN A 172 -5.79 -21.50 4.44
N MET A 173 -5.00 -21.24 3.38
CA MET A 173 -5.40 -21.47 1.99
C MET A 173 -4.48 -22.41 1.21
N GLU A 174 -3.24 -22.61 1.63
CA GLU A 174 -2.17 -23.26 0.84
C GLU A 174 -2.48 -24.70 0.40
N ALA A 175 -3.33 -25.44 1.13
CA ALA A 175 -3.75 -26.79 0.74
C ALA A 175 -4.98 -26.84 -0.20
N PHE A 176 -5.74 -25.74 -0.29
CA PHE A 176 -7.05 -25.76 -0.93
C PHE A 176 -7.06 -25.78 -2.46
N PRO A 177 -6.06 -25.25 -3.20
CA PRO A 177 -5.98 -25.49 -4.64
C PRO A 177 -5.99 -26.99 -4.99
N GLY A 178 -5.16 -27.77 -4.30
CA GLY A 178 -5.13 -29.23 -4.47
C GLY A 178 -6.44 -29.89 -4.05
N ARG A 179 -7.04 -29.44 -2.94
CA ARG A 179 -8.32 -29.98 -2.46
C ARG A 179 -9.49 -29.75 -3.42
N CYS A 180 -9.60 -28.58 -4.03
CA CYS A 180 -10.58 -28.31 -5.07
C CYS A 180 -10.33 -29.20 -6.30
N GLY A 181 -9.08 -29.28 -6.74
CA GLY A 181 -8.71 -30.09 -7.88
C GLY A 181 -8.95 -31.60 -7.69
N GLU A 182 -8.81 -32.12 -6.46
CA GLU A 182 -9.11 -33.52 -6.11
C GLU A 182 -10.56 -33.91 -6.39
N VAL A 183 -11.50 -32.97 -6.23
CA VAL A 183 -12.94 -33.20 -6.49
C VAL A 183 -13.38 -32.72 -7.88
N GLY A 184 -12.44 -32.37 -8.75
CA GLY A 184 -12.71 -31.88 -10.11
C GLY A 184 -13.13 -30.41 -10.21
N ASP A 185 -13.03 -29.63 -9.13
CA ASP A 185 -13.30 -28.20 -9.13
C ASP A 185 -12.06 -27.40 -9.58
N ASP A 186 -11.84 -27.40 -10.90
CA ASP A 186 -10.71 -26.67 -11.48
C ASP A 186 -10.82 -25.15 -11.30
N LEU A 187 -12.04 -24.61 -11.38
CA LEU A 187 -12.31 -23.18 -11.20
C LEU A 187 -11.96 -22.73 -9.78
N GLY A 188 -12.42 -23.46 -8.75
CA GLY A 188 -12.08 -23.16 -7.36
C GLY A 188 -10.59 -23.26 -7.11
N SER A 189 -9.93 -24.27 -7.68
CA SER A 189 -8.47 -24.42 -7.63
C SER A 189 -7.75 -23.20 -8.25
N ALA A 190 -8.19 -22.72 -9.40
CA ALA A 190 -7.64 -21.54 -10.06
C ALA A 190 -7.86 -20.25 -9.25
N VAL A 191 -9.07 -20.04 -8.72
CA VAL A 191 -9.43 -18.86 -7.90
C VAL A 191 -8.58 -18.80 -6.63
N LEU A 192 -8.41 -19.92 -5.93
CA LEU A 192 -7.58 -20.00 -4.73
C LEU A 192 -6.10 -19.79 -5.05
N THR A 193 -5.62 -20.32 -6.18
CA THR A 193 -4.25 -20.11 -6.64
C THR A 193 -3.98 -18.63 -6.93
N ALA A 194 -4.91 -17.93 -7.57
CA ALA A 194 -4.82 -16.48 -7.77
C ALA A 194 -4.83 -15.71 -6.44
N GLY A 195 -5.64 -16.14 -5.47
CA GLY A 195 -5.67 -15.59 -4.12
C GLY A 195 -4.33 -15.73 -3.39
N LEU A 196 -3.71 -16.91 -3.47
CA LEU A 196 -2.38 -17.19 -2.91
C LEU A 196 -1.28 -16.37 -3.61
N ALA A 197 -1.34 -16.24 -4.94
CA ALA A 197 -0.41 -15.39 -5.68
C ALA A 197 -0.51 -13.91 -5.24
N ARG A 198 -1.74 -13.40 -5.06
CA ARG A 198 -1.98 -12.06 -4.48
C ARG A 198 -1.36 -11.92 -3.10
N ASP A 199 -1.57 -12.90 -2.22
CA ASP A 199 -1.07 -12.85 -0.85
C ASP A 199 0.47 -13.00 -0.76
N LEU A 200 1.10 -13.74 -1.68
CA LEU A 200 2.56 -13.80 -1.81
C LEU A 200 3.16 -12.48 -2.31
N MET A 201 2.57 -11.84 -3.32
CA MET A 201 3.02 -10.52 -3.79
C MET A 201 2.98 -9.48 -2.67
N ARG A 202 1.89 -9.45 -1.90
CA ARG A 202 1.74 -8.58 -0.72
C ARG A 202 2.80 -8.88 0.34
N LEU A 203 3.03 -10.15 0.66
CA LEU A 203 4.04 -10.56 1.64
C LEU A 203 5.45 -10.11 1.22
N VAL A 204 5.81 -10.26 -0.05
CA VAL A 204 7.11 -9.81 -0.58
C VAL A 204 7.29 -8.30 -0.48
N LEU A 205 6.24 -7.52 -0.80
CA LEU A 205 6.25 -6.06 -0.63
C LEU A 205 6.45 -5.68 0.84
N LEU A 206 5.70 -6.30 1.75
CA LEU A 206 5.80 -6.06 3.20
C LEU A 206 7.20 -6.40 3.74
N MET A 207 7.76 -7.57 3.40
CA MET A 207 9.12 -7.94 3.82
C MET A 207 10.20 -6.97 3.31
N ARG A 208 9.95 -6.31 2.17
CA ARG A 208 10.83 -5.27 1.61
C ARG A 208 10.48 -3.85 2.05
N ARG A 209 9.65 -3.73 3.09
CA ARG A 209 9.22 -2.47 3.67
C ARG A 209 8.58 -1.52 2.65
N ARG A 210 7.74 -2.09 1.78
CA ARG A 210 6.92 -1.37 0.80
C ARG A 210 5.45 -1.66 1.09
N TYR A 211 4.66 -0.60 1.28
CA TYR A 211 3.22 -0.76 1.43
C TYR A 211 2.63 -1.31 0.13
N PRO A 212 1.85 -2.41 0.19
CA PRO A 212 1.17 -2.92 -1.00
C PRO A 212 0.21 -1.88 -1.57
N PRO A 213 0.27 -1.60 -2.89
CA PRO A 213 -0.58 -0.61 -3.51
C PRO A 213 -1.99 -1.18 -3.77
N TYR A 214 -2.87 -0.31 -4.25
CA TYR A 214 -4.20 -0.67 -4.72
C TYR A 214 -4.17 -1.83 -5.72
N ALA A 215 -5.22 -2.65 -5.74
CA ALA A 215 -5.23 -3.97 -6.37
C ALA A 215 -4.74 -3.98 -7.84
N LYS A 216 -5.14 -2.98 -8.64
CA LYS A 216 -4.76 -2.88 -10.06
C LYS A 216 -3.25 -2.64 -10.28
N TRP A 217 -2.53 -2.17 -9.27
CA TRP A 217 -1.09 -1.90 -9.33
C TRP A 217 -0.25 -2.93 -8.59
N LEU A 218 -0.86 -3.94 -7.94
CA LEU A 218 -0.13 -4.91 -7.14
C LEU A 218 0.94 -5.64 -7.96
N GLY A 219 0.58 -6.17 -9.13
CA GLY A 219 1.52 -6.84 -10.04
C GLY A 219 2.64 -5.91 -10.50
N SER A 220 2.32 -4.69 -10.92
CA SER A 220 3.31 -3.69 -11.34
C SER A 220 4.25 -3.28 -10.21
N GLY A 221 3.72 -3.07 -9.00
CA GLY A 221 4.51 -2.75 -7.81
C GLY A 221 5.44 -3.90 -7.40
N PHE A 222 4.96 -5.14 -7.47
CA PHE A 222 5.76 -6.33 -7.23
C PHE A 222 6.88 -6.51 -8.27
N ALA A 223 6.59 -6.31 -9.55
CA ALA A 223 7.55 -6.44 -10.65
C ALA A 223 8.65 -5.37 -10.62
N ARG A 224 8.40 -4.21 -10.00
CA ARG A 224 9.40 -3.14 -9.79
C ARG A 224 10.45 -3.49 -8.72
N LEU A 225 10.23 -4.52 -7.90
CA LEU A 225 11.21 -4.95 -6.90
C LEU A 225 12.37 -5.70 -7.55
N SER A 226 13.60 -5.39 -7.17
CA SER A 226 14.77 -6.11 -7.67
C SER A 226 14.76 -7.59 -7.26
N GLY A 227 15.01 -8.49 -8.22
CA GLY A 227 15.12 -9.93 -7.97
C GLY A 227 13.78 -10.65 -7.74
N THR A 228 12.66 -10.12 -8.25
CA THR A 228 11.36 -10.81 -8.23
C THR A 228 10.97 -11.49 -9.54
N ALA A 229 11.79 -11.41 -10.61
CA ALA A 229 11.47 -11.94 -11.94
C ALA A 229 11.11 -13.44 -11.91
N GLU A 230 12.00 -14.31 -11.42
CA GLU A 230 11.75 -15.76 -11.33
C GLU A 230 10.53 -16.10 -10.45
N LEU A 231 10.33 -15.33 -9.36
CA LEU A 231 9.14 -15.51 -8.53
C LEU A 231 7.87 -15.10 -9.27
N GLY A 232 7.91 -14.01 -10.06
CA GLY A 232 6.81 -13.58 -10.91
C GLY A 232 6.48 -14.58 -12.00
N GLU A 233 7.48 -15.24 -12.59
CA GLU A 233 7.31 -16.34 -13.55
C GLU A 233 6.61 -17.54 -12.90
N ASP A 234 7.08 -17.99 -11.73
CA ASP A 234 6.44 -19.08 -10.99
C ASP A 234 4.99 -18.73 -10.62
N LEU A 235 4.71 -17.51 -10.16
CA LEU A 235 3.34 -17.07 -9.85
C LEU A 235 2.44 -16.99 -11.09
N SER A 236 2.96 -16.49 -12.22
CA SER A 236 2.20 -16.40 -13.47
C SER A 236 1.87 -17.79 -14.01
N ALA A 237 2.84 -18.71 -13.97
CA ALA A 237 2.65 -20.08 -14.39
C ALA A 237 1.68 -20.83 -13.46
N ALA A 238 1.71 -20.58 -12.15
CA ALA A 238 0.72 -21.11 -11.22
C ALA A 238 -0.70 -20.65 -11.59
N VAL A 239 -0.92 -19.36 -11.84
CA VAL A 239 -2.26 -18.85 -12.19
C VAL A 239 -2.73 -19.37 -13.55
N ALA A 240 -1.83 -19.54 -14.52
CA ALA A 240 -2.16 -19.98 -15.88
C ALA A 240 -2.28 -21.50 -16.04
N ALA A 241 -1.84 -22.30 -15.07
CA ALA A 241 -1.83 -23.75 -15.17
C ALA A 241 -3.26 -24.33 -15.29
N GLY A 242 -3.38 -25.36 -16.13
CA GLY A 242 -4.66 -26.00 -16.49
C GLY A 242 -5.11 -27.13 -15.55
N ASP A 243 -4.31 -27.49 -14.55
CA ASP A 243 -4.67 -28.49 -13.55
C ASP A 243 -4.00 -28.19 -12.19
N TRP A 244 -4.58 -28.72 -11.12
CA TRP A 244 -4.13 -28.41 -9.75
C TRP A 244 -2.73 -28.92 -9.40
N ARG A 245 -2.21 -29.96 -10.06
CA ARG A 245 -0.86 -30.49 -9.78
C ARG A 245 0.20 -29.55 -10.34
N ALA A 246 -0.01 -29.06 -11.56
CA ALA A 246 0.83 -28.01 -12.14
C ALA A 246 0.79 -26.74 -11.28
N ARG A 247 -0.40 -26.31 -10.82
CA ARG A 247 -0.54 -25.18 -9.87
C ARG A 247 0.28 -25.40 -8.60
N GLN A 248 0.20 -26.58 -8.00
CA GLN A 248 0.94 -26.94 -6.79
C GLN A 248 2.46 -26.89 -7.02
N GLU A 249 2.95 -27.36 -8.16
CA GLU A 249 4.38 -27.35 -8.48
C GLU A 249 4.92 -25.91 -8.55
N HIS A 250 4.23 -25.05 -9.30
CA HIS A 250 4.59 -23.64 -9.45
C HIS A 250 4.47 -22.87 -8.13
N LEU A 251 3.38 -23.06 -7.38
CA LEU A 251 3.20 -22.49 -6.05
C LEU A 251 4.28 -22.98 -5.08
N GLY A 252 4.66 -24.25 -5.14
CA GLY A 252 5.72 -24.82 -4.31
C GLY A 252 7.03 -24.06 -4.48
N ARG A 253 7.48 -23.86 -5.73
CA ARG A 253 8.68 -23.07 -6.01
C ARG A 253 8.54 -21.63 -5.52
N ALA A 254 7.40 -20.99 -5.76
CA ALA A 254 7.13 -19.65 -5.27
C ALA A 254 7.23 -19.57 -3.73
N TYR A 255 6.62 -20.51 -3.00
CA TYR A 255 6.68 -20.57 -1.55
C TYR A 255 8.10 -20.73 -1.03
N GLN A 256 8.90 -21.63 -1.61
CA GLN A 256 10.28 -21.86 -1.19
C GLN A 256 11.12 -20.59 -1.37
N ARG A 257 10.94 -19.87 -2.49
CA ARG A 257 11.62 -18.58 -2.75
C ARG A 257 11.21 -17.51 -1.74
N VAL A 258 9.93 -17.40 -1.42
CA VAL A 258 9.41 -16.44 -0.44
C VAL A 258 9.88 -16.79 0.98
N ALA A 259 9.88 -18.07 1.36
CA ALA A 259 10.41 -18.54 2.63
C ALA A 259 11.92 -18.27 2.78
N ALA A 260 12.70 -18.48 1.71
CA ALA A 260 14.11 -18.12 1.69
C ALA A 260 14.33 -16.60 1.80
N LEU A 261 13.45 -15.79 1.17
CA LEU A 261 13.46 -14.34 1.32
C LEU A 261 13.16 -13.91 2.76
N HIS A 262 12.18 -14.55 3.41
CA HIS A 262 11.87 -14.33 4.83
C HIS A 262 13.10 -14.57 5.71
N ASN A 263 13.76 -15.71 5.57
CA ASN A 263 14.97 -16.03 6.34
C ASN A 263 16.12 -15.03 6.13
N ARG A 264 16.16 -14.34 4.98
CA ARG A 264 17.18 -13.31 4.71
C ARG A 264 16.83 -11.94 5.31
N LEU A 265 15.55 -11.58 5.32
CA LEU A 265 15.12 -10.22 5.66
C LEU A 265 14.57 -10.07 7.08
N VAL A 266 14.00 -11.13 7.64
CA VAL A 266 13.39 -11.10 8.96
C VAL A 266 14.42 -11.55 10.00
N PRO A 267 14.70 -10.72 11.03
CA PRO A 267 15.71 -11.03 12.03
C PRO A 267 15.18 -12.08 13.02
N GLN A 268 15.28 -13.36 12.64
CA GLN A 268 14.90 -14.52 13.44
C GLN A 268 15.74 -15.76 13.04
N PRO A 269 15.77 -16.82 13.86
CA PRO A 269 16.37 -18.09 13.44
C PRO A 269 15.76 -18.59 12.13
N ALA A 270 16.61 -19.08 11.23
CA ALA A 270 16.19 -19.57 9.93
C ALA A 270 15.22 -20.75 10.08
N LEU A 271 14.10 -20.67 9.38
CA LEU A 271 13.11 -21.75 9.32
C LEU A 271 13.37 -22.64 8.11
N ASP A 272 13.15 -23.94 8.25
CA ASP A 272 13.20 -24.87 7.12
C ASP A 272 12.19 -24.48 6.03
N THR A 273 12.70 -24.32 4.80
CA THR A 273 12.00 -23.84 3.61
C THR A 273 11.57 -24.96 2.67
N SER A 274 11.66 -26.23 3.07
CA SER A 274 11.21 -27.37 2.27
C SER A 274 9.68 -27.48 2.25
N MET A 275 9.16 -27.90 1.09
CA MET A 275 7.77 -28.33 0.94
C MET A 275 7.52 -29.59 1.79
N ARG A 276 6.30 -29.73 2.30
CA ARG A 276 5.89 -30.85 3.16
C ARG A 276 4.45 -31.26 2.90
N GLY A 277 4.10 -32.47 3.33
CA GLY A 277 2.72 -32.94 3.31
C GLY A 277 1.81 -32.10 4.23
N PHE A 278 0.60 -31.81 3.78
CA PHE A 278 -0.44 -31.20 4.59
C PHE A 278 -1.14 -32.26 5.45
N HIS A 279 -0.62 -32.51 6.66
CA HIS A 279 -1.04 -33.64 7.51
C HIS A 279 -0.95 -34.97 6.72
N ASP A 280 -1.98 -35.82 6.81
CA ASP A 280 -2.05 -37.09 6.10
C ASP A 280 -2.64 -36.97 4.67
N ARG A 281 -2.75 -35.74 4.13
CA ARG A 281 -3.33 -35.46 2.81
C ARG A 281 -2.25 -35.41 1.71
N PRO A 282 -2.60 -35.68 0.43
CA PRO A 282 -1.64 -35.73 -0.66
C PRO A 282 -1.13 -34.34 -1.16
N PHE A 283 -1.49 -33.26 -0.46
CA PHE A 283 -1.16 -31.89 -0.87
C PHE A 283 0.18 -31.45 -0.28
N GLN A 284 0.97 -30.73 -1.08
CA GLN A 284 2.25 -30.16 -0.66
C GLN A 284 2.10 -28.69 -0.31
N VAL A 285 2.59 -28.31 0.86
CA VAL A 285 2.51 -26.96 1.42
C VAL A 285 3.87 -26.51 1.93
N ILE A 286 4.05 -25.20 2.16
CA ILE A 286 5.25 -24.70 2.83
C ILE A 286 5.14 -24.79 4.35
N GLY A 287 3.92 -24.95 4.86
CA GLY A 287 3.62 -24.92 6.29
C GLY A 287 3.72 -23.49 6.79
N ALA A 288 3.03 -22.58 6.11
CA ALA A 288 3.10 -21.13 6.32
C ALA A 288 2.78 -20.72 7.77
N GLN A 289 2.01 -21.53 8.51
CA GLN A 289 1.70 -21.32 9.92
C GLN A 289 2.98 -21.22 10.78
N ARG A 290 4.04 -21.98 10.44
CA ARG A 290 5.33 -21.96 11.16
C ARG A 290 6.00 -20.59 11.13
N PHE A 291 5.86 -19.87 10.00
CA PHE A 291 6.40 -18.52 9.86
C PHE A 291 5.58 -17.53 10.67
N ALA A 292 4.25 -17.65 10.65
CA ALA A 292 3.35 -16.84 11.47
C ALA A 292 3.60 -17.03 12.97
N ASP A 293 3.77 -18.28 13.42
CA ASP A 293 4.01 -18.63 14.82
C ASP A 293 5.36 -18.09 15.31
N ALA A 294 6.43 -18.24 14.50
CA ALA A 294 7.75 -17.70 14.83
C ALA A 294 7.74 -16.18 14.97
N LEU A 295 7.04 -15.47 14.08
CA LEU A 295 6.88 -14.02 14.16
C LEU A 295 6.10 -13.60 15.40
N ASN A 296 4.97 -14.25 15.68
CA ASN A 296 4.15 -13.95 16.85
C ASN A 296 4.90 -14.22 18.17
N ALA A 297 5.66 -15.31 18.24
CA ALA A 297 6.48 -15.63 19.42
C ALA A 297 7.58 -14.59 19.69
N ALA A 298 8.02 -13.87 18.66
CA ALA A 298 9.04 -12.83 18.76
C ALA A 298 8.49 -11.44 19.12
N ILE A 299 7.16 -11.26 19.20
CA ILE A 299 6.54 -9.99 19.61
C ILE A 299 6.75 -9.77 21.11
N THR A 300 7.33 -8.65 21.52
CA THR A 300 7.66 -8.34 22.92
C THR A 300 6.64 -7.45 23.62
N ASP A 301 5.97 -6.56 22.87
CA ASP A 301 4.94 -5.67 23.38
C ASP A 301 3.71 -6.50 23.84
N PRO A 302 3.28 -6.37 25.11
CA PRO A 302 2.19 -7.17 25.66
C PRO A 302 0.83 -6.81 25.04
N VAL A 303 0.62 -5.56 24.61
CA VAL A 303 -0.63 -5.13 23.96
C VAL A 303 -0.72 -5.77 22.58
N ILE A 304 0.37 -5.71 21.78
CA ILE A 304 0.39 -6.32 20.45
C ILE A 304 0.29 -7.85 20.54
N ARG A 305 0.96 -8.46 21.51
CA ARG A 305 0.92 -9.92 21.74
C ARG A 305 -0.48 -10.41 22.09
N ALA A 306 -1.29 -9.58 22.75
CA ALA A 306 -2.67 -9.93 23.12
C ALA A 306 -3.67 -9.80 21.96
N LEU A 307 -3.29 -9.18 20.84
CA LEU A 307 -4.19 -9.00 19.70
C LEU A 307 -4.58 -10.34 19.06
N PRO A 308 -5.82 -10.47 18.57
CA PRO A 308 -6.21 -11.64 17.80
C PRO A 308 -5.34 -11.71 16.53
N PRO A 309 -4.85 -12.88 16.08
CA PRO A 309 -3.83 -12.92 15.05
C PRO A 309 -4.49 -12.90 13.66
N ILE A 310 -5.02 -11.73 13.32
CA ILE A 310 -5.83 -11.46 12.12
C ILE A 310 -5.11 -10.45 11.21
N GLY A 311 -4.26 -9.58 11.76
CA GLY A 311 -3.48 -8.60 11.01
C GLY A 311 -4.11 -7.20 10.98
N SER A 312 -3.80 -6.43 9.93
CA SER A 312 -4.34 -5.08 9.68
C SER A 312 -5.58 -5.08 8.78
N ILE A 313 -6.21 -3.91 8.60
CA ILE A 313 -7.42 -3.72 7.80
C ILE A 313 -7.38 -4.36 6.40
N ASP A 314 -6.26 -4.29 5.67
CA ASP A 314 -6.10 -4.92 4.34
C ASP A 314 -6.01 -6.46 4.37
N GLN A 315 -5.82 -7.04 5.56
CA GLN A 315 -5.69 -8.48 5.78
C GLN A 315 -7.02 -9.12 6.16
N PHE A 316 -7.96 -8.36 6.73
CA PHE A 316 -9.31 -8.83 7.06
C PHE A 316 -10.45 -8.12 6.31
N GLY A 317 -10.15 -7.13 5.46
CA GLY A 317 -11.12 -6.47 4.59
C GLY A 317 -10.54 -6.12 3.22
N ASP A 318 -11.36 -6.22 2.17
CA ASP A 318 -10.99 -5.88 0.79
C ASP A 318 -12.04 -5.04 0.05
N SER A 319 -13.15 -4.68 0.72
CA SER A 319 -14.17 -3.78 0.18
C SER A 319 -13.60 -2.37 -0.05
N THR A 320 -13.72 -1.87 -1.27
CA THR A 320 -13.37 -0.47 -1.60
C THR A 320 -14.17 0.52 -0.75
N ASP A 321 -15.45 0.25 -0.49
CA ASP A 321 -16.33 1.10 0.34
C ASP A 321 -15.97 1.07 1.83
N LEU A 322 -15.14 0.12 2.25
CA LEU A 322 -14.50 0.12 3.56
C LEU A 322 -13.16 0.88 3.48
N LEU A 323 -12.25 0.42 2.62
CA LEU A 323 -10.84 0.85 2.57
C LEU A 323 -10.64 2.31 2.12
N THR A 324 -11.66 2.94 1.54
CA THR A 324 -11.57 4.36 1.14
C THR A 324 -12.05 5.33 2.23
N HIS A 325 -12.57 4.82 3.36
CA HIS A 325 -13.15 5.63 4.42
C HIS A 325 -12.45 5.39 5.77
N PRO A 326 -11.51 6.28 6.19
CA PRO A 326 -10.71 6.08 7.40
C PRO A 326 -11.54 5.83 8.67
N ARG A 327 -12.68 6.53 8.83
CA ARG A 327 -13.59 6.31 9.97
C ARG A 327 -14.16 4.89 10.01
N ARG A 328 -14.52 4.31 8.86
CA ARG A 328 -15.03 2.93 8.76
C ARG A 328 -13.91 1.93 9.04
N CYS A 329 -12.72 2.15 8.49
CA CYS A 329 -11.55 1.31 8.78
C CYS A 329 -11.23 1.25 10.27
N ARG A 330 -11.23 2.42 10.94
CA ARG A 330 -11.03 2.51 12.40
C ARG A 330 -12.09 1.75 13.18
N ALA A 331 -13.37 1.94 12.84
CA ALA A 331 -14.46 1.25 13.51
C ALA A 331 -14.37 -0.28 13.34
N ALA A 332 -14.11 -0.75 12.12
CA ALA A 332 -13.93 -2.17 11.84
C ALA A 332 -12.72 -2.76 12.58
N THR A 333 -11.60 -2.03 12.58
CA THR A 333 -10.37 -2.48 13.26
C THR A 333 -10.55 -2.60 14.76
N ARG A 334 -11.20 -1.62 15.42
CA ARG A 334 -11.53 -1.73 16.85
C ARG A 334 -12.38 -2.96 17.14
N ALA A 335 -13.40 -3.21 16.33
CA ALA A 335 -14.30 -4.34 16.52
C ALA A 335 -13.63 -5.70 16.27
N VAL A 336 -12.69 -5.78 15.32
CA VAL A 336 -11.99 -7.03 14.98
C VAL A 336 -10.81 -7.32 15.90
N LEU A 337 -10.16 -6.28 16.43
CA LEU A 337 -8.94 -6.41 17.24
C LEU A 337 -9.13 -6.15 18.74
N ASP A 338 -10.37 -5.86 19.17
CA ASP A 338 -10.71 -5.51 20.56
C ASP A 338 -9.84 -4.36 21.13
N LEU A 339 -9.64 -3.32 20.31
CA LEU A 339 -8.78 -2.15 20.56
C LEU A 339 -9.52 -0.86 20.95
#